data_AF-A0AAD5QLL5-F1
#
_entry.id   AF-A0AAD5QLL5-F1
#
_cell.length_a   1.000
_cell.length_b   1.000
_cell.length_c   1.000
_cell.angle_alpha   90.00
_cell.angle_beta   90.00
_cell.angle_gamma   90.00
#
_symmetry.space_group_name_H-M   'P 1'
#
loop_
_entity.id
_entity.type
_entity.pdbx_description
1 polymer ?
#
loop_
_entity_poly.entity_id
_entity_poly.type
_entity_poly.pdbx_seq_one_letter_code
_entity_poly.pdbx_strand_id
1 'polypeptide(L)'
;MMLAGSKADGTDLHSVVANRLKIGRDNAKTLNYARMYGAGESHAAKYLSKNGMDEKEAARTAKDLFKITKGAESNWKMLRREVNPLFLEFISSLDNDDPHHYLTVDGNFYIPSYDSNLSALTANFEQWVIAEISSTAPDIPQESIVVSLYEDFATPVRLFHGGYESATFNYLGMKTHCDVLRTPVLDCRLSDALSALPPDTPDRLHFASKYKRSVMNWIVQSSAVDFLHLLLVCMEWLTTEYAIPARFVISIHDEVRYLCPEKDAPRLALALMLSNMYVRSFISSKLGIEQLPSSVAFFSQVDCDTVLRKEVNIPCFNPDGTRVPDGVSWTIEDIVRLTDGKLDAS
;
A
#
# COMPACT_ATOMS: atom_id res chain seq x y z
N MET A 1 -2.68 -3.66 9.13
CA MET A 1 -1.53 -3.47 8.21
C MET A 1 -0.32 -4.13 8.87
N MET A 2 0.48 -4.94 8.15
CA MET A 2 1.72 -5.45 8.76
C MET A 2 2.65 -4.27 9.04
N LEU A 3 3.12 -4.16 10.28
CA LEU A 3 4.26 -3.30 10.62
C LEU A 3 5.40 -3.64 9.65
N ALA A 4 6.07 -2.63 9.09
CA ALA A 4 7.20 -2.86 8.21
C ALA A 4 8.29 -3.59 9.00
N GLY A 5 8.37 -4.90 8.80
CA GLY A 5 9.36 -5.76 9.43
C GLY A 5 10.76 -5.51 8.86
N SER A 6 11.76 -6.00 9.57
CA SER A 6 13.17 -5.88 9.21
C SER A 6 13.61 -7.07 8.39
N LYS A 7 14.51 -6.82 7.42
CA LYS A 7 15.21 -7.89 6.69
C LYS A 7 16.14 -8.67 7.61
N ALA A 8 16.83 -7.99 8.52
CA ALA A 8 17.77 -8.63 9.44
C ALA A 8 17.05 -9.60 10.40
N ASP A 9 15.86 -9.21 10.85
CA ASP A 9 15.06 -10.03 11.78
C ASP A 9 14.17 -11.05 11.06
N GLY A 10 14.19 -11.07 9.72
CA GLY A 10 13.35 -11.95 8.90
C GLY A 10 11.85 -11.66 9.01
N THR A 11 11.47 -10.51 9.56
CA THR A 11 10.08 -10.09 9.79
C THR A 11 9.49 -9.31 8.62
N ASP A 12 10.31 -8.92 7.65
CA ASP A 12 9.83 -8.29 6.41
C ASP A 12 8.96 -9.24 5.57
N LEU A 13 8.00 -8.70 4.83
CA LEU A 13 7.03 -9.49 4.05
C LEU A 13 7.70 -10.52 3.12
N HIS A 14 8.82 -10.19 2.49
CA HIS A 14 9.51 -11.12 1.60
C HIS A 14 10.11 -12.28 2.37
N SER A 15 10.71 -12.00 3.54
CA SER A 15 11.26 -13.02 4.42
C SER A 15 10.17 -13.91 5.03
N VAL A 16 9.05 -13.31 5.47
CA VAL A 16 7.88 -14.06 5.99
C VAL A 16 7.29 -14.98 4.92
N VAL A 17 7.09 -14.48 3.70
CA VAL A 17 6.59 -15.28 2.58
C VAL A 17 7.58 -16.38 2.20
N ALA A 18 8.88 -16.05 2.11
CA ALA A 18 9.94 -17.01 1.80
C ALA A 18 9.96 -18.17 2.80
N ASN A 19 9.94 -17.85 4.10
CA ASN A 19 9.95 -18.84 5.16
C ASN A 19 8.68 -19.71 5.15
N ARG A 20 7.52 -19.10 4.96
CA ARG A 20 6.24 -19.82 4.99
C ARG A 20 6.05 -20.73 3.78
N LEU A 21 6.57 -20.35 2.63
CA LEU A 21 6.52 -21.13 1.39
C LEU A 21 7.75 -22.01 1.15
N LYS A 22 8.78 -21.91 2.01
CA LYS A 22 10.07 -22.59 1.86
C LYS A 22 10.75 -22.32 0.52
N ILE A 23 10.69 -21.06 0.06
CA ILE A 23 11.36 -20.59 -1.16
C ILE A 23 12.47 -19.61 -0.82
N GLY A 24 13.41 -19.41 -1.76
CA GLY A 24 14.43 -18.36 -1.63
C GLY A 24 13.82 -16.96 -1.52
N ARG A 25 14.43 -16.08 -0.72
CA ARG A 25 13.96 -14.70 -0.51
C ARG A 25 13.87 -13.90 -1.81
N ASP A 26 14.79 -14.10 -2.74
CA ASP A 26 14.77 -13.39 -4.02
C ASP A 26 13.60 -13.83 -4.92
N ASN A 27 13.24 -15.11 -4.88
CA ASN A 27 12.03 -15.61 -5.53
C ASN A 27 10.78 -15.02 -4.89
N ALA A 28 10.72 -14.99 -3.55
CA ALA A 28 9.62 -14.37 -2.82
C ALA A 28 9.50 -12.86 -3.13
N LYS A 29 10.64 -12.14 -3.20
CA LYS A 29 10.69 -10.73 -3.58
C LYS A 29 10.10 -10.52 -4.97
N THR A 30 10.60 -11.26 -5.96
CA THR A 30 10.14 -11.16 -7.36
C THR A 30 8.64 -11.45 -7.47
N LEU A 31 8.16 -12.50 -6.81
CA LEU A 31 6.75 -12.90 -6.84
C LEU A 31 5.83 -11.89 -6.13
N ASN A 32 6.26 -11.33 -5.00
CA ASN A 32 5.50 -10.30 -4.29
C ASN A 32 5.27 -9.06 -5.15
N TYR A 33 6.32 -8.56 -5.80
CA TYR A 33 6.19 -7.43 -6.74
C TYR A 33 5.33 -7.79 -7.95
N ALA A 34 5.59 -8.94 -8.60
CA ALA A 34 4.83 -9.35 -9.77
C ALA A 34 3.32 -9.42 -9.47
N ARG A 35 2.94 -9.93 -8.29
CA ARG A 35 1.55 -10.03 -7.85
C ARG A 35 0.89 -8.66 -7.62
N MET A 36 1.62 -7.71 -7.04
CA MET A 36 1.15 -6.33 -6.88
C MET A 36 0.89 -5.66 -8.24
N TYR A 37 1.67 -6.02 -9.26
CA TYR A 37 1.48 -5.58 -10.65
C TYR A 37 0.53 -6.46 -11.47
N GLY A 38 -0.29 -7.29 -10.81
CA GLY A 38 -1.38 -8.03 -11.44
C GLY A 38 -1.00 -9.41 -11.98
N ALA A 39 0.20 -9.94 -11.70
CA ALA A 39 0.50 -11.34 -11.99
C ALA A 39 -0.44 -12.27 -11.20
N GLY A 40 -0.90 -13.34 -11.85
CA GLY A 40 -1.76 -14.36 -11.25
C GLY A 40 -1.01 -15.65 -10.92
N GLU A 41 -1.71 -16.62 -10.33
CA GLU A 41 -1.14 -17.91 -9.89
C GLU A 41 -0.41 -18.65 -11.02
N SER A 42 -0.96 -18.65 -12.25
CA SER A 42 -0.32 -19.30 -13.39
C SER A 42 1.05 -18.68 -13.73
N HIS A 43 1.20 -17.37 -13.61
CA HIS A 43 2.48 -16.70 -13.84
C HIS A 43 3.48 -17.05 -12.73
N ALA A 44 3.02 -17.06 -11.47
CA ALA A 44 3.86 -17.43 -10.33
C ALA A 44 4.34 -18.89 -10.42
N ALA A 45 3.46 -19.82 -10.79
CA ALA A 45 3.80 -21.23 -10.98
C ALA A 45 4.85 -21.41 -12.09
N LYS A 46 4.66 -20.73 -13.24
CA LYS A 46 5.65 -20.75 -14.34
C LYS A 46 7.00 -20.17 -13.91
N TYR A 47 7.00 -19.09 -13.13
CA TYR A 47 8.23 -18.49 -12.61
C TYR A 47 8.97 -19.45 -11.66
N LEU A 48 8.25 -20.06 -10.71
CA LEU A 48 8.84 -21.03 -9.78
C LEU A 48 9.41 -22.24 -10.50
N SER A 49 8.67 -22.77 -11.49
CA SER A 49 9.14 -23.90 -12.29
C SER A 49 10.40 -23.58 -13.09
N LYS A 50 10.47 -22.39 -13.71
CA LYS A 50 11.69 -21.91 -14.39
C LYS A 50 12.89 -21.74 -13.45
N ASN A 51 12.65 -21.55 -12.15
CA ASN A 51 13.70 -21.47 -11.12
C ASN A 51 13.98 -22.83 -10.46
N GLY A 52 13.68 -23.94 -11.15
CA GLY A 52 14.09 -25.29 -10.75
C GLY A 52 13.12 -26.03 -9.82
N MET A 53 11.93 -25.49 -9.58
CA MET A 53 10.88 -26.19 -8.82
C MET A 53 10.08 -27.15 -9.72
N ASP A 54 9.66 -28.30 -9.19
CA ASP A 54 8.76 -29.22 -9.90
C ASP A 54 7.43 -28.53 -10.26
N GLU A 55 6.83 -28.84 -11.41
CA GLU A 55 5.61 -28.15 -11.88
C GLU A 55 4.43 -28.28 -10.91
N LYS A 56 4.23 -29.46 -10.30
CA LYS A 56 3.13 -29.68 -9.34
C LYS A 56 3.40 -28.93 -8.05
N GLU A 57 4.65 -28.94 -7.59
CA GLU A 57 5.06 -28.19 -6.42
C GLU A 57 4.96 -26.67 -6.66
N ALA A 58 5.33 -26.19 -7.85
CA ALA A 58 5.23 -24.80 -8.26
C ALA A 58 3.79 -24.32 -8.30
N ALA A 59 2.87 -25.13 -8.84
CA ALA A 59 1.44 -24.83 -8.83
C ALA A 59 0.88 -24.74 -7.41
N ARG A 60 1.24 -25.68 -6.52
CA ARG A 60 0.83 -25.67 -5.11
C ARG A 60 1.38 -24.43 -4.39
N THR A 61 2.67 -24.16 -4.52
CA THR A 61 3.36 -23.04 -3.89
C THR A 61 2.81 -21.70 -4.37
N ALA A 62 2.48 -21.58 -5.67
CA ALA A 62 1.80 -20.41 -6.19
C ALA A 62 0.41 -20.22 -5.57
N LYS A 63 -0.38 -21.29 -5.43
CA LYS A 63 -1.69 -21.21 -4.75
C LYS A 63 -1.55 -20.79 -3.28
N ASP A 64 -0.60 -21.36 -2.56
CA ASP A 64 -0.32 -21.02 -1.17
C ASP A 64 0.15 -19.57 -1.02
N LEU A 65 1.00 -19.08 -1.95
CA LEU A 65 1.41 -17.68 -2.00
C LEU A 65 0.20 -16.75 -2.06
N PHE A 66 -0.71 -16.97 -3.01
CA PHE A 66 -1.89 -16.10 -3.18
C PHE A 66 -2.83 -16.23 -1.99
N LYS A 67 -3.00 -17.43 -1.43
CA LYS A 67 -3.82 -17.64 -0.22
C LYS A 67 -3.27 -16.90 1.00
N ILE A 68 -1.96 -16.95 1.25
CA ILE A 68 -1.33 -16.28 2.41
C ILE A 68 -1.37 -14.76 2.26
N THR A 69 -1.24 -14.28 1.03
CA THR A 69 -1.04 -12.85 0.76
C THR A 69 -2.33 -12.13 0.41
N LYS A 70 -3.10 -12.60 -0.58
CA LYS A 70 -4.44 -12.05 -0.90
C LYS A 70 -5.49 -12.53 0.07
N GLY A 71 -5.41 -13.76 0.58
CA GLY A 71 -6.44 -14.32 1.44
C GLY A 71 -7.52 -15.09 0.69
N ALA A 72 -8.67 -15.26 1.33
CA ALA A 72 -9.86 -15.84 0.74
C ALA A 72 -10.79 -14.75 0.21
N GLU A 73 -11.48 -15.02 -0.89
CA GLU A 73 -12.52 -14.13 -1.43
C GLU A 73 -13.89 -14.57 -0.91
N SER A 74 -14.73 -13.63 -0.51
CA SER A 74 -16.10 -13.90 -0.07
C SER A 74 -17.03 -12.75 -0.46
N ASN A 75 -18.34 -12.95 -0.32
CA ASN A 75 -19.34 -11.93 -0.58
C ASN A 75 -19.53 -11.06 0.67
N TRP A 76 -19.58 -9.74 0.46
CA TRP A 76 -19.70 -8.72 1.50
C TRP A 76 -20.75 -7.68 1.10
N LYS A 77 -21.36 -7.02 2.08
CA LYS A 77 -22.30 -5.91 1.85
C LYS A 77 -21.75 -4.62 2.43
N MET A 78 -21.83 -3.55 1.66
CA MET A 78 -21.42 -2.22 2.09
C MET A 78 -22.52 -1.58 2.95
N LEU A 79 -22.15 -1.14 4.15
CA LEU A 79 -23.03 -0.31 4.98
C LEU A 79 -23.09 1.11 4.43
N ARG A 80 -24.25 1.76 4.57
CA ARG A 80 -24.39 3.19 4.29
C ARG A 80 -23.53 4.00 5.26
N ARG A 81 -23.00 5.13 4.79
CA ARG A 81 -22.14 5.98 5.62
C ARG A 81 -22.87 6.53 6.85
N GLU A 82 -24.17 6.80 6.72
CA GLU A 82 -25.02 7.29 7.80
C GLU A 82 -25.19 6.24 8.93
N VAL A 83 -24.96 4.96 8.62
CA VAL A 83 -25.08 3.83 9.56
C VAL A 83 -23.76 3.59 10.31
N ASN A 84 -22.64 4.16 9.84
CA ASN A 84 -21.32 3.98 10.46
C ASN A 84 -21.30 4.24 11.98
N PRO A 85 -21.94 5.30 12.53
CA PRO A 85 -21.96 5.53 13.97
C PRO A 85 -22.65 4.39 14.74
N LEU A 86 -23.80 3.91 14.24
CA LEU A 86 -24.54 2.78 14.83
C LEU A 86 -23.72 1.50 14.79
N PHE A 87 -23.04 1.25 13.67
CA PHE A 87 -22.18 0.08 13.53
C PHE A 87 -21.00 0.12 14.50
N LEU A 88 -20.36 1.28 14.67
CA LEU A 88 -19.26 1.45 15.62
C LEU A 88 -19.72 1.26 17.08
N GLU A 89 -20.91 1.75 17.42
CA GLU A 89 -21.52 1.54 18.74
C GLU A 89 -21.78 0.05 18.98
N PHE A 90 -22.39 -0.64 18.01
CA PHE A 90 -22.58 -2.09 18.05
C PHE A 90 -21.25 -2.82 18.26
N ILE A 91 -20.21 -2.52 17.46
CA ILE A 91 -18.88 -3.13 17.60
C ILE A 91 -18.28 -2.86 18.99
N SER A 92 -18.44 -1.66 19.54
CA SER A 92 -17.96 -1.33 20.88
C SER A 92 -18.69 -2.05 22.01
N SER A 93 -19.91 -2.53 21.74
CA SER A 93 -20.72 -3.32 22.69
C SER A 93 -20.37 -4.81 22.70
N LEU A 94 -19.63 -5.29 21.68
CA LEU A 94 -19.19 -6.68 21.61
C LEU A 94 -17.99 -6.89 22.55
N ASP A 95 -17.91 -8.06 23.17
CA ASP A 95 -16.76 -8.45 23.98
C ASP A 95 -15.47 -8.46 23.13
N ASN A 96 -14.38 -7.93 23.69
CA ASN A 96 -13.07 -7.77 23.02
C ASN A 96 -12.40 -9.08 22.58
N ASP A 97 -12.93 -10.25 22.96
CA ASP A 97 -12.34 -11.56 22.68
C ASP A 97 -12.76 -12.17 21.33
N ASP A 98 -13.77 -11.62 20.65
CA ASP A 98 -14.20 -12.11 19.33
C ASP A 98 -13.55 -11.30 18.19
N PRO A 99 -12.79 -11.93 17.27
CA PRO A 99 -12.24 -11.21 16.11
C PRO A 99 -13.37 -10.60 15.26
N HIS A 100 -13.49 -9.27 15.30
CA HIS A 100 -14.49 -8.58 14.49
C HIS A 100 -14.34 -8.92 13.00
N HIS A 101 -15.37 -9.56 12.43
CA HIS A 101 -15.38 -10.06 11.06
C HIS A 101 -15.93 -9.05 10.05
N TYR A 102 -15.56 -7.77 10.16
CA TYR A 102 -15.88 -6.75 9.17
C TYR A 102 -14.62 -6.27 8.43
N LEU A 103 -14.80 -5.67 7.27
CA LEU A 103 -13.72 -5.02 6.51
C LEU A 103 -13.95 -3.51 6.46
N THR A 104 -12.86 -2.76 6.44
CA THR A 104 -12.87 -1.33 6.11
C THR A 104 -12.11 -1.13 4.81
N VAL A 105 -12.77 -0.58 3.80
CA VAL A 105 -12.15 -0.25 2.51
C VAL A 105 -12.57 1.15 2.11
N ASP A 106 -11.58 2.03 1.92
CA ASP A 106 -11.80 3.43 1.51
C ASP A 106 -12.76 4.19 2.45
N GLY A 107 -12.62 3.95 3.76
CA GLY A 107 -13.46 4.57 4.80
C GLY A 107 -14.88 4.02 4.92
N ASN A 108 -15.26 2.98 4.17
CA ASN A 108 -16.58 2.35 4.26
C ASN A 108 -16.48 0.99 4.96
N PHE A 109 -17.51 0.64 5.73
CA PHE A 109 -17.64 -0.65 6.39
C PHE A 109 -18.32 -1.68 5.49
N TYR A 110 -17.78 -2.89 5.52
CA TYR A 110 -18.31 -4.05 4.82
C TYR A 110 -18.52 -5.17 5.82
N ILE A 111 -19.73 -5.72 5.84
CA ILE A 111 -20.08 -6.88 6.66
C ILE A 111 -20.34 -8.11 5.80
N PRO A 112 -20.14 -9.34 6.33
CA PRO A 112 -20.28 -10.56 5.54
C PRO A 112 -21.68 -10.73 4.95
N SER A 113 -21.77 -11.21 3.72
CA SER A 113 -23.07 -11.63 3.17
C SER A 113 -23.57 -12.90 3.87
N TYR A 114 -24.88 -13.16 3.82
CA TYR A 114 -25.50 -14.30 4.51
C TYR A 114 -24.98 -15.67 4.06
N ASP A 115 -24.47 -15.77 2.83
CA ASP A 115 -23.86 -16.97 2.25
C ASP A 115 -22.41 -17.21 2.72
N SER A 116 -21.85 -16.27 3.48
CA SER A 116 -20.52 -16.41 4.08
C SER A 116 -20.61 -17.19 5.40
N ASN A 117 -19.57 -17.99 5.67
CA ASN A 117 -19.39 -18.62 6.99
C ASN A 117 -19.19 -17.61 8.13
N LEU A 118 -19.07 -16.31 7.81
CA LEU A 118 -18.90 -15.20 8.75
C LEU A 118 -20.20 -14.40 8.98
N SER A 119 -21.35 -14.89 8.50
CA SER A 119 -22.64 -14.17 8.51
C SER A 119 -23.23 -13.91 9.90
N ALA A 120 -22.69 -14.52 10.96
CA ALA A 120 -23.14 -14.32 12.33
C ALA A 120 -23.08 -12.84 12.77
N LEU A 121 -22.00 -12.13 12.39
CA LEU A 121 -21.85 -10.70 12.70
C LEU A 121 -23.01 -9.88 12.08
N THR A 122 -23.36 -10.19 10.83
CA THR A 122 -24.42 -9.51 10.08
C THR A 122 -25.78 -9.73 10.72
N ALA A 123 -26.12 -10.98 11.06
CA ALA A 123 -27.37 -11.28 11.74
C ALA A 123 -27.47 -10.58 13.11
N ASN A 124 -26.38 -10.60 13.89
CA ASN A 124 -26.35 -9.96 15.21
C ASN A 124 -26.51 -8.44 15.11
N PHE A 125 -25.81 -7.81 14.16
CA PHE A 125 -25.92 -6.37 13.94
C PHE A 125 -27.33 -5.96 13.51
N GLU A 126 -27.92 -6.69 12.55
CA GLU A 126 -29.28 -6.42 12.07
C GLU A 126 -30.31 -6.55 13.20
N GLN A 127 -30.22 -7.61 14.00
CA GLN A 127 -31.11 -7.81 15.15
C GLN A 127 -30.93 -6.73 16.21
N TRP A 128 -29.69 -6.30 16.47
CA TRP A 128 -29.40 -5.20 17.38
C TRP A 128 -30.07 -3.90 16.92
N VAL A 129 -29.90 -3.51 15.66
CA VAL A 129 -30.54 -2.29 15.12
C VAL A 129 -32.07 -2.41 15.10
N ILE A 130 -32.61 -3.58 14.75
CA ILE A 130 -34.07 -3.82 14.80
C ILE A 130 -34.59 -3.62 16.22
N ALA A 131 -33.92 -4.15 17.24
CA ALA A 131 -34.34 -4.01 18.63
C ALA A 131 -34.36 -2.54 19.08
N GLU A 132 -33.31 -1.79 18.76
CA GLU A 132 -33.20 -0.36 19.06
C GLU A 132 -34.31 0.45 18.39
N ILE A 133 -34.53 0.25 17.08
CA ILE A 133 -35.57 0.99 16.34
C ILE A 133 -36.97 0.57 16.77
N SER A 134 -37.22 -0.73 16.99
CA SER A 134 -38.55 -1.22 17.40
C SER A 134 -38.96 -0.70 18.78
N SER A 135 -38.00 -0.35 19.63
CA SER A 135 -38.27 0.28 20.93
C SER A 135 -38.84 1.70 20.80
N THR A 136 -38.47 2.41 19.73
CA THR A 136 -38.80 3.83 19.52
C THR A 136 -39.88 4.04 18.44
N ALA A 137 -39.92 3.17 17.43
CA ALA A 137 -40.79 3.24 16.26
C ALA A 137 -41.24 1.83 15.84
N PRO A 138 -42.18 1.20 16.58
CA PRO A 138 -42.59 -0.19 16.34
C PRO A 138 -43.36 -0.41 15.03
N ASP A 139 -43.88 0.67 14.42
CA ASP A 139 -44.66 0.59 13.17
C ASP A 139 -43.79 0.37 11.92
N ILE A 140 -42.46 0.51 12.02
CA ILE A 140 -41.55 0.34 10.89
C ILE A 140 -41.29 -1.16 10.67
N PRO A 141 -41.55 -1.70 9.46
CA PRO A 141 -41.26 -3.10 9.17
C PRO A 141 -39.76 -3.42 9.30
N GLN A 142 -39.43 -4.56 9.92
CA GLN A 142 -38.05 -5.01 10.11
C GLN A 142 -37.27 -5.11 8.80
N GLU A 143 -37.92 -5.57 7.73
CA GLU A 143 -37.31 -5.65 6.40
C GLU A 143 -36.88 -4.26 5.87
N SER A 144 -37.70 -3.23 6.12
CA SER A 144 -37.37 -1.86 5.72
C SER A 144 -36.18 -1.31 6.50
N ILE A 145 -36.08 -1.64 7.79
CA ILE A 145 -34.91 -1.32 8.61
C ILE A 145 -33.67 -1.95 8.00
N VAL A 146 -33.67 -3.27 7.78
CA VAL A 146 -32.52 -4.01 7.27
C VAL A 146 -32.06 -3.47 5.91
N VAL A 147 -32.97 -3.29 4.96
CA VAL A 147 -32.63 -2.77 3.63
C VAL A 147 -32.01 -1.37 3.72
N SER A 148 -32.46 -0.53 4.66
CA SER A 148 -31.93 0.82 4.84
C SER A 148 -30.49 0.87 5.38
N LEU A 149 -29.97 -0.24 5.94
CA LEU A 149 -28.61 -0.30 6.49
C LEU A 149 -27.53 -0.29 5.40
N TYR A 150 -27.89 -0.71 4.18
CA TYR A 150 -26.94 -1.01 3.13
C TYR A 150 -27.01 -0.02 1.98
N GLU A 151 -25.86 0.24 1.35
CA GLU A 151 -25.80 1.06 0.13
C GLU A 151 -26.60 0.39 -0.99
N ASP A 152 -26.34 -0.90 -1.21
CA ASP A 152 -27.13 -1.80 -2.05
C ASP A 152 -27.31 -3.13 -1.30
N PHE A 153 -28.55 -3.41 -0.89
CA PHE A 153 -28.88 -4.64 -0.17
C PHE A 153 -28.83 -5.89 -1.06
N ALA A 154 -29.13 -5.74 -2.35
CA ALA A 154 -29.32 -6.84 -3.29
C ALA A 154 -28.00 -7.31 -3.90
N THR A 155 -27.06 -6.39 -4.12
CA THR A 155 -25.80 -6.70 -4.81
C THR A 155 -24.64 -6.81 -3.82
N PRO A 156 -24.16 -8.03 -3.51
CA PRO A 156 -22.95 -8.20 -2.73
C PRO A 156 -21.70 -7.82 -3.54
N VAL A 157 -20.65 -7.40 -2.83
CA VAL A 157 -19.32 -7.12 -3.37
C VAL A 157 -18.38 -8.25 -3.00
N ARG A 158 -17.59 -8.73 -3.95
CA ARG A 158 -16.54 -9.72 -3.69
C ARG A 158 -15.28 -9.04 -3.17
N LEU A 159 -14.89 -9.38 -1.94
CA LEU A 159 -13.70 -8.84 -1.30
C LEU A 159 -12.88 -9.96 -0.67
N PHE A 160 -11.57 -9.74 -0.67
CA PHE A 160 -10.58 -10.57 -0.03
C PHE A 160 -10.50 -10.32 1.49
N HIS A 161 -10.22 -11.37 2.26
CA HIS A 161 -9.99 -11.29 3.71
C HIS A 161 -8.99 -12.36 4.18
N GLY A 162 -8.41 -12.15 5.37
CA GLY A 162 -7.51 -13.11 6.01
C GLY A 162 -6.10 -13.24 5.39
N GLY A 163 -5.79 -12.47 4.35
CA GLY A 163 -4.46 -12.37 3.77
C GLY A 163 -3.71 -11.12 4.25
N TYR A 164 -2.38 -11.17 4.17
CA TYR A 164 -1.52 -10.05 4.59
C TYR A 164 -1.79 -8.72 3.88
N GLU A 165 -2.26 -8.77 2.63
CA GLU A 165 -2.49 -7.60 1.78
C GLU A 165 -3.92 -7.55 1.24
N SER A 166 -4.87 -8.29 1.83
CA SER A 166 -6.27 -8.31 1.40
C SER A 166 -6.84 -6.91 1.23
N ALA A 167 -6.59 -6.02 2.20
CA ALA A 167 -7.04 -4.63 2.14
C ALA A 167 -6.52 -3.88 0.89
N THR A 168 -5.25 -4.06 0.54
CA THR A 168 -4.64 -3.43 -0.65
C THR A 168 -5.27 -3.96 -1.95
N PHE A 169 -5.51 -5.27 -2.04
CA PHE A 169 -6.16 -5.85 -3.23
C PHE A 169 -7.63 -5.45 -3.35
N ASN A 170 -8.34 -5.32 -2.22
CA ASN A 170 -9.70 -4.81 -2.19
C ASN A 170 -9.74 -3.37 -2.68
N TYR A 171 -8.89 -2.50 -2.12
CA TYR A 171 -8.79 -1.11 -2.53
C TYR A 171 -8.52 -0.96 -4.03
N LEU A 172 -7.48 -1.64 -4.55
CA LEU A 172 -7.15 -1.60 -5.97
C LEU A 172 -8.27 -2.17 -6.84
N GLY A 173 -8.87 -3.29 -6.42
CA GLY A 173 -9.98 -3.92 -7.14
C GLY A 173 -11.18 -3.01 -7.27
N MET A 174 -11.55 -2.32 -6.20
CA MET A 174 -12.65 -1.36 -6.18
C MET A 174 -12.38 -0.13 -7.05
N LYS A 175 -11.16 0.42 -7.00
CA LYS A 175 -10.80 1.61 -7.78
C LYS A 175 -10.71 1.35 -9.28
N THR A 176 -10.47 0.10 -9.72
CA THR A 176 -10.33 -0.21 -11.16
C THR A 176 -11.61 -0.04 -11.97
N HIS A 177 -12.76 0.06 -11.32
CA HIS A 177 -14.06 0.16 -11.99
C HIS A 177 -14.65 1.58 -11.92
N CYS A 178 -13.90 2.55 -11.38
CA CYS A 178 -14.34 3.94 -11.35
C CYS A 178 -14.33 4.56 -12.76
N ASP A 179 -15.33 5.40 -13.04
CA ASP A 179 -15.43 6.11 -14.33
C ASP A 179 -14.29 7.10 -14.54
N VAL A 180 -13.77 7.69 -13.44
CA VAL A 180 -12.58 8.54 -13.46
C VAL A 180 -11.56 7.94 -12.51
N LEU A 181 -10.49 7.40 -13.08
CA LEU A 181 -9.38 6.86 -12.30
C LEU A 181 -8.50 7.98 -11.75
N ARG A 182 -8.20 7.90 -10.45
CA ARG A 182 -7.37 8.88 -9.75
C ARG A 182 -6.38 8.18 -8.83
N THR A 183 -5.25 8.84 -8.58
CA THR A 183 -4.28 8.38 -7.60
C THR A 183 -4.82 8.55 -6.18
N PRO A 184 -4.50 7.64 -5.25
CA PRO A 184 -5.06 7.62 -3.89
C PRO A 184 -4.58 8.78 -3.00
N VAL A 185 -3.42 9.38 -3.29
CA VAL A 185 -2.76 10.34 -2.41
C VAL A 185 -3.08 11.78 -2.83
N LEU A 186 -2.75 12.12 -4.08
CA LEU A 186 -2.92 13.47 -4.62
C LEU A 186 -4.21 13.67 -5.41
N ASP A 187 -5.02 12.63 -5.59
CA ASP A 187 -6.23 12.66 -6.41
C ASP A 187 -5.95 13.05 -7.88
N CYS A 188 -4.74 12.79 -8.37
CA CYS A 188 -4.33 13.08 -9.74
C CYS A 188 -5.08 12.17 -10.71
N ARG A 189 -5.71 12.74 -11.74
CA ARG A 189 -6.42 11.97 -12.77
C ARG A 189 -5.44 11.15 -13.62
N LEU A 190 -5.73 9.86 -13.77
CA LEU A 190 -5.04 8.99 -14.73
C LEU A 190 -5.61 9.20 -16.14
N SER A 191 -4.86 8.78 -17.15
CA SER A 191 -5.27 8.90 -18.56
C SER A 191 -6.66 8.30 -18.81
N ASP A 192 -7.48 9.00 -19.60
CA ASP A 192 -8.82 8.57 -19.99
C ASP A 192 -8.83 7.22 -20.71
N ALA A 193 -7.72 6.87 -21.38
CA ALA A 193 -7.55 5.57 -22.03
C ALA A 193 -7.55 4.38 -21.05
N LEU A 194 -7.37 4.62 -19.75
CA LEU A 194 -7.43 3.60 -18.70
C LEU A 194 -8.81 3.53 -18.03
N SER A 195 -9.65 4.55 -18.23
CA SER A 195 -10.95 4.67 -17.56
C SER A 195 -11.98 3.68 -18.11
N ALA A 196 -13.05 3.47 -17.37
CA ALA A 196 -14.14 2.59 -17.81
C ALA A 196 -14.78 3.14 -19.10
N LEU A 197 -15.12 2.22 -20.03
CA LEU A 197 -15.87 2.60 -21.22
C LEU A 197 -17.29 3.09 -20.83
N PRO A 198 -17.89 4.02 -21.59
CA PRO A 198 -19.26 4.47 -21.37
C PRO A 198 -20.26 3.31 -21.25
N PRO A 199 -21.32 3.42 -20.44
CA PRO A 199 -22.26 2.33 -20.16
C PRO A 199 -22.84 1.66 -21.42
N ASP A 200 -23.14 2.45 -22.46
CA ASP A 200 -23.76 1.99 -23.70
C ASP A 200 -22.77 1.36 -24.70
N THR A 201 -21.48 1.27 -24.33
CA THR A 201 -20.45 0.71 -25.21
C THR A 201 -20.57 -0.81 -25.29
N PRO A 202 -20.68 -1.41 -26.50
CA PRO A 202 -20.62 -2.85 -26.65
C PRO A 202 -19.35 -3.44 -26.02
N ASP A 203 -19.45 -4.63 -25.42
CA ASP A 203 -18.33 -5.34 -24.80
C ASP A 203 -17.61 -4.61 -23.66
N ARG A 204 -18.20 -3.55 -23.08
CA ARG A 204 -17.65 -2.81 -21.92
C ARG A 204 -17.14 -3.73 -20.80
N LEU A 205 -17.94 -4.73 -20.43
CA LEU A 205 -17.57 -5.68 -19.37
C LEU A 205 -16.37 -6.56 -19.75
N HIS A 206 -16.31 -6.97 -21.02
CA HIS A 206 -15.17 -7.73 -21.53
C HIS A 206 -13.90 -6.88 -21.54
N PHE A 207 -13.98 -5.63 -22.01
CA PHE A 207 -12.86 -4.68 -21.98
C PHE A 207 -12.36 -4.46 -20.54
N ALA A 208 -13.27 -4.18 -19.61
CA ALA A 208 -12.93 -3.97 -18.21
C ALA A 208 -12.22 -5.19 -17.61
N SER A 209 -12.71 -6.41 -17.88
CA SER A 209 -12.08 -7.65 -17.41
C SER A 209 -10.70 -7.88 -18.04
N LYS A 210 -10.56 -7.66 -19.35
CA LYS A 210 -9.33 -7.87 -20.10
C LYS A 210 -8.19 -6.96 -19.63
N TYR A 211 -8.48 -5.69 -19.38
CA TYR A 211 -7.48 -4.67 -19.03
C TYR A 211 -7.37 -4.39 -17.53
N LYS A 212 -8.19 -5.02 -16.68
CA LYS A 212 -8.17 -4.84 -15.20
C LYS A 212 -6.76 -4.87 -14.62
N ARG A 213 -5.94 -5.85 -15.01
CA ARG A 213 -4.56 -5.98 -14.52
C ARG A 213 -3.68 -4.80 -14.92
N SER A 214 -3.80 -4.34 -16.15
CA SER A 214 -3.06 -3.18 -16.66
C SER A 214 -3.46 -1.91 -15.90
N VAL A 215 -4.76 -1.71 -15.69
CA VAL A 215 -5.30 -0.57 -14.92
C VAL A 215 -4.80 -0.59 -13.48
N MET A 216 -4.87 -1.74 -12.78
CA MET A 216 -4.31 -1.89 -11.42
C MET A 216 -2.82 -1.51 -11.37
N ASN A 217 -2.04 -2.01 -12.34
CA ASN A 217 -0.61 -1.69 -12.42
C ASN A 217 -0.37 -0.19 -12.59
N TRP A 218 -1.12 0.48 -13.47
CA TRP A 218 -1.02 1.93 -13.65
C TRP A 218 -1.40 2.71 -12.39
N ILE A 219 -2.44 2.30 -11.66
CA ILE A 219 -2.81 2.93 -10.38
C ILE A 219 -1.62 2.87 -9.41
N VAL A 220 -0.99 1.70 -9.25
CA VAL A 220 0.16 1.53 -8.34
C VAL A 220 1.34 2.39 -8.78
N GLN A 221 1.70 2.37 -10.06
CA GLN A 221 2.84 3.13 -10.58
C GLN A 221 2.60 4.64 -10.51
N SER A 222 1.41 5.12 -10.88
CA SER A 222 1.05 6.53 -10.74
C SER A 222 1.03 6.98 -9.28
N SER A 223 0.65 6.10 -8.34
CA SER A 223 0.75 6.40 -6.90
C SER A 223 2.20 6.54 -6.42
N ALA A 224 3.15 5.80 -7.01
CA ALA A 224 4.57 5.98 -6.71
C ALA A 224 5.09 7.33 -7.24
N VAL A 225 4.52 7.84 -8.34
CA VAL A 225 4.83 9.18 -8.85
C VAL A 225 4.30 10.27 -7.92
N ASP A 226 3.13 10.10 -7.29
CA ASP A 226 2.65 11.01 -6.24
C ASP A 226 3.66 11.14 -5.10
N PHE A 227 4.23 10.01 -4.66
CA PHE A 227 5.29 10.00 -3.64
C PHE A 227 6.50 10.81 -4.09
N LEU A 228 6.98 10.58 -5.32
CA LEU A 228 8.12 11.31 -5.87
C LEU A 228 7.84 12.80 -5.91
N HIS A 229 6.69 13.23 -6.44
CA HIS A 229 6.34 14.65 -6.53
C HIS A 229 6.29 15.31 -5.15
N LEU A 230 5.65 14.66 -4.17
CA LEU A 230 5.61 15.14 -2.80
C LEU A 230 7.01 15.26 -2.18
N LEU A 231 7.88 14.28 -2.44
CA LEU A 231 9.26 14.30 -1.95
C LEU A 231 10.06 15.45 -2.58
N LEU A 232 9.95 15.65 -3.89
CA LEU A 232 10.64 16.74 -4.59
C LEU A 232 10.14 18.12 -4.13
N VAL A 233 8.83 18.29 -3.94
CA VAL A 233 8.25 19.55 -3.44
C VAL A 233 8.71 19.81 -2.00
N CYS A 234 8.72 18.79 -1.15
CA CYS A 234 9.20 18.92 0.22
C CYS A 234 10.69 19.26 0.28
N MET A 235 11.49 18.64 -0.58
CA MET A 235 12.91 18.96 -0.72
C MET A 235 13.14 20.38 -1.17
N GLU A 236 12.46 20.84 -2.23
CA GLU A 236 12.54 22.21 -2.73
C GLU A 236 12.16 23.23 -1.65
N TRP A 237 11.11 22.93 -0.87
CA TRP A 237 10.70 23.77 0.26
C TRP A 237 11.79 23.85 1.33
N LEU A 238 12.29 22.72 1.81
CA LEU A 238 13.31 22.70 2.87
C LEU A 238 14.64 23.31 2.41
N THR A 239 15.08 23.05 1.17
CA THR A 239 16.33 23.63 0.67
C THR A 239 16.22 25.13 0.47
N THR A 240 15.05 25.64 0.07
CA THR A 240 14.80 27.07 -0.06
C THR A 240 14.72 27.76 1.29
N GLU A 241 13.91 27.23 2.22
CA GLU A 241 13.66 27.83 3.54
C GLU A 241 14.96 27.94 4.35
N TYR A 242 15.77 26.88 4.36
CA TYR A 242 17.01 26.82 5.12
C TYR A 242 18.25 27.21 4.31
N ALA A 243 18.07 27.76 3.11
CA ALA A 243 19.15 28.16 2.21
C ALA A 243 20.24 27.07 2.05
N ILE A 244 19.82 25.83 1.82
CA ILE A 244 20.72 24.70 1.55
C ILE A 244 20.98 24.66 0.03
N PRO A 245 22.19 24.97 -0.43
CA PRO A 245 22.52 24.95 -1.86
C PRO A 245 22.46 23.51 -2.38
N ALA A 246 21.37 23.16 -3.03
CA ALA A 246 21.16 21.86 -3.63
C ALA A 246 20.52 22.00 -5.01
N ARG A 247 20.87 21.08 -5.91
CA ARG A 247 20.27 20.96 -7.24
C ARG A 247 19.77 19.54 -7.43
N PHE A 248 18.49 19.38 -7.73
CA PHE A 248 17.97 18.10 -8.20
C PHE A 248 18.67 17.70 -9.51
N VAL A 249 19.22 16.48 -9.55
CA VAL A 249 19.94 15.97 -10.72
C VAL A 249 19.08 14.98 -11.48
N ILE A 250 18.60 13.95 -10.79
CA ILE A 250 17.90 12.85 -11.44
C ILE A 250 17.05 12.05 -10.45
N SER A 251 15.93 11.52 -10.94
CA SER A 251 15.15 10.48 -10.29
C SER A 251 15.13 9.23 -11.19
N ILE A 252 15.62 8.10 -10.68
CA ILE A 252 15.62 6.82 -11.40
C ILE A 252 15.07 5.76 -10.46
N HIS A 253 14.02 5.06 -10.88
CA HIS A 253 13.34 4.05 -10.06
C HIS A 253 12.92 4.60 -8.69
N ASP A 254 13.50 4.09 -7.62
CA ASP A 254 13.29 4.47 -6.23
C ASP A 254 14.39 5.41 -5.68
N GLU A 255 15.29 5.89 -6.55
CA GLU A 255 16.38 6.79 -6.18
C GLU A 255 16.10 8.23 -6.64
N VAL A 256 16.40 9.19 -5.76
CA VAL A 256 16.39 10.62 -6.03
C VAL A 256 17.76 11.17 -5.64
N ARG A 257 18.43 11.85 -6.59
CA ARG A 257 19.80 12.34 -6.39
C ARG A 257 19.87 13.85 -6.53
N TYR A 258 20.60 14.46 -5.60
CA TYR A 258 20.88 15.88 -5.55
C TYR A 258 22.38 16.14 -5.58
N LEU A 259 22.77 17.29 -6.11
CA LEU A 259 24.12 17.82 -6.06
C LEU A 259 24.16 18.99 -5.09
N CYS A 260 25.16 19.02 -4.20
CA CYS A 260 25.38 20.11 -3.26
C CYS A 260 26.89 20.30 -2.98
N PRO A 261 27.29 21.45 -2.42
CA PRO A 261 28.61 21.61 -1.82
C PRO A 261 28.82 20.61 -0.66
N GLU A 262 30.04 20.11 -0.51
CA GLU A 262 30.40 19.10 0.50
C GLU A 262 30.02 19.52 1.93
N LYS A 263 30.22 20.80 2.27
CA LYS A 263 29.87 21.36 3.59
C LYS A 263 28.37 21.28 3.91
N ASP A 264 27.51 21.24 2.89
CA ASP A 264 26.05 21.23 3.02
C ASP A 264 25.47 19.81 2.91
N ALA A 265 26.30 18.81 2.58
CA ALA A 265 25.85 17.43 2.40
C ALA A 265 25.14 16.86 3.64
N PRO A 266 25.60 17.05 4.89
CA PRO A 266 24.87 16.58 6.06
C PRO A 266 23.51 17.26 6.24
N ARG A 267 23.43 18.57 5.99
CA ARG A 267 22.17 19.35 6.07
C ARG A 267 21.16 18.89 5.02
N LEU A 268 21.64 18.66 3.79
CA LEU A 268 20.81 18.15 2.71
C LEU A 268 20.33 16.72 3.00
N ALA A 269 21.19 15.86 3.55
CA ALA A 269 20.82 14.52 3.95
C ALA A 269 19.72 14.53 5.04
N LEU A 270 19.80 15.46 6.01
CA LEU A 270 18.75 15.68 7.00
C LEU A 270 17.44 16.13 6.33
N ALA A 271 17.50 17.08 5.39
CA ALA A 271 16.32 17.53 4.66
C ALA A 271 15.65 16.37 3.89
N LEU A 272 16.45 15.46 3.33
CA LEU A 272 15.95 14.28 2.62
C LEU A 272 15.26 13.29 3.57
N MET A 273 15.87 13.02 4.73
CA MET A 273 15.25 12.19 5.79
C MET A 273 13.91 12.77 6.26
N LEU A 274 13.87 14.07 6.56
CA LEU A 274 12.65 14.76 6.99
C LEU A 274 11.59 14.78 5.88
N SER A 275 12.00 14.97 4.63
CA SER A 275 11.07 14.91 3.49
C SER A 275 10.40 13.55 3.39
N ASN A 276 11.14 12.44 3.49
CA ASN A 276 10.51 11.10 3.49
C ASN A 276 9.55 10.92 4.67
N MET A 277 9.91 11.41 5.85
CA MET A 277 9.02 11.38 7.02
C MET A 277 7.72 12.13 6.75
N TYR A 278 7.79 13.39 6.30
CA TYR A 278 6.60 14.20 6.02
C TYR A 278 5.72 13.60 4.93
N VAL A 279 6.31 13.14 3.83
CA VAL A 279 5.58 12.52 2.73
C VAL A 279 4.88 11.26 3.20
N ARG A 280 5.55 10.40 3.98
CA ARG A 280 4.93 9.18 4.52
C ARG A 280 3.85 9.48 5.55
N SER A 281 4.05 10.47 6.42
CA SER A 281 3.01 10.93 7.34
C SER A 281 1.76 11.39 6.58
N PHE A 282 1.95 12.20 5.52
CA PHE A 282 0.84 12.68 4.70
C PHE A 282 0.11 11.54 3.99
N ILE A 283 0.84 10.59 3.40
CA ILE A 283 0.25 9.41 2.74
C ILE A 283 -0.52 8.56 3.75
N SER A 284 0.06 8.27 4.91
CA SER A 284 -0.62 7.52 5.98
C SER A 284 -1.92 8.23 6.38
N SER A 285 -1.88 9.54 6.61
CA SER A 285 -3.06 10.32 6.97
C SER A 285 -4.14 10.29 5.88
N LYS A 286 -3.75 10.39 4.60
CA LYS A 286 -4.69 10.25 3.46
C LYS A 286 -5.37 8.89 3.40
N LEU A 287 -4.70 7.86 3.89
CA LEU A 287 -5.25 6.50 3.99
C LEU A 287 -6.00 6.25 5.30
N GLY A 288 -6.18 7.27 6.15
CA GLY A 288 -6.85 7.16 7.45
C GLY A 288 -5.98 6.54 8.54
N ILE A 289 -4.65 6.55 8.38
CA ILE A 289 -3.69 6.00 9.33
C ILE A 289 -2.97 7.17 10.00
N GLU A 290 -3.23 7.35 11.29
CA GLU A 290 -2.67 8.47 12.05
C GLU A 290 -1.30 8.16 12.66
N GLN A 291 -0.85 6.90 12.61
CA GLN A 291 0.44 6.47 13.10
C GLN A 291 1.46 6.34 11.96
N LEU A 292 2.71 6.76 12.21
CA LEU A 292 3.84 6.50 11.32
C LEU A 292 4.90 5.67 12.07
N PRO A 293 5.14 4.40 11.68
CA PRO A 293 6.22 3.62 12.28
C PRO A 293 7.59 4.22 12.00
N SER A 294 8.47 4.25 13.01
CA SER A 294 9.83 4.79 12.88
C SER A 294 10.63 4.10 11.75
N SER A 295 10.45 2.78 11.59
CA SER A 295 11.14 1.98 10.55
C SER A 295 10.81 2.39 9.10
N VAL A 296 9.71 3.13 8.89
CA VAL A 296 9.38 3.68 7.57
C VAL A 296 9.59 5.18 7.50
N ALA A 297 9.62 5.89 8.64
CA ALA A 297 9.70 7.34 8.70
C ALA A 297 10.98 7.88 8.05
N PHE A 298 12.10 7.15 8.18
CA PHE A 298 13.38 7.54 7.62
C PHE A 298 13.85 6.55 6.56
N PHE A 299 14.70 7.00 5.65
CA PHE A 299 15.45 6.08 4.80
C PHE A 299 16.38 5.25 5.67
N SER A 300 16.71 4.03 5.21
CA SER A 300 17.71 3.20 5.91
C SER A 300 19.06 3.92 6.00
N GLN A 301 19.43 4.63 4.94
CA GLN A 301 20.61 5.47 4.87
C GLN A 301 20.47 6.49 3.74
N VAL A 302 21.24 7.57 3.82
CA VAL A 302 21.46 8.51 2.70
C VAL A 302 22.91 8.40 2.26
N ASP A 303 23.10 8.14 0.97
CA ASP A 303 24.41 7.98 0.36
C ASP A 303 24.91 9.32 -0.20
N CYS A 304 26.14 9.67 0.14
CA CYS A 304 26.85 10.86 -0.32
C CYS A 304 28.15 10.46 -1.02
N ASP A 305 28.31 10.92 -2.26
CA ASP A 305 29.44 10.52 -3.09
C ASP A 305 29.80 11.62 -4.10
N THR A 306 31.05 11.59 -4.55
CA THR A 306 31.56 12.45 -5.64
C THR A 306 31.32 11.83 -7.01
N VAL A 307 30.98 10.54 -7.07
CA VAL A 307 30.67 9.81 -8.31
C VAL A 307 29.29 9.17 -8.29
N LEU A 308 28.71 8.96 -9.48
CA LEU A 308 27.43 8.30 -9.63
C LEU A 308 27.60 6.77 -9.65
N ARG A 309 27.36 6.12 -8.52
CA ARG A 309 27.26 4.65 -8.40
C ARG A 309 26.10 4.24 -7.50
N LYS A 310 25.74 2.95 -7.55
CA LYS A 310 24.58 2.40 -6.84
C LYS A 310 24.76 2.35 -5.33
N GLU A 311 25.91 1.86 -4.88
CA GLU A 311 26.29 1.79 -3.46
C GLU A 311 27.69 2.41 -3.33
N VAL A 312 27.91 3.18 -2.26
CA VAL A 312 29.13 3.99 -2.07
C VAL A 312 30.43 3.19 -1.98
N ASN A 313 30.33 1.89 -1.68
CA ASN A 313 31.44 0.97 -1.50
C ASN A 313 31.75 0.14 -2.76
N ILE A 314 30.95 0.26 -3.83
CA ILE A 314 31.22 -0.46 -5.07
C ILE A 314 32.49 0.12 -5.70
N PRO A 315 33.55 -0.70 -5.93
CA PRO A 315 34.78 -0.21 -6.52
C PRO A 315 34.54 0.42 -7.89
N CYS A 316 34.95 1.68 -8.02
CA CYS A 316 34.91 2.42 -9.27
C CYS A 316 36.34 2.83 -9.64
N PHE A 317 36.67 2.75 -10.94
CA PHE A 317 37.99 3.07 -11.45
C PHE A 317 37.87 4.15 -12.51
N ASN A 318 38.74 5.16 -12.44
CA ASN A 318 38.88 6.16 -13.49
C ASN A 318 39.42 5.50 -14.78
N PRO A 319 39.32 6.18 -15.94
CA PRO A 319 39.87 5.66 -17.20
C PRO A 319 41.37 5.35 -17.16
N ASP A 320 42.12 5.97 -16.24
CA ASP A 320 43.56 5.72 -16.01
C ASP A 320 43.85 4.54 -15.07
N GLY A 321 42.81 3.85 -14.59
CA GLY A 321 42.91 2.71 -13.67
C GLY A 321 43.04 3.09 -12.19
N THR A 322 43.05 4.38 -11.83
CA THR A 322 43.06 4.79 -10.42
C THR A 322 41.70 4.51 -9.76
N ARG A 323 41.71 3.96 -8.54
CA ARG A 323 40.49 3.67 -7.79
C ARG A 323 39.93 4.97 -7.21
N VAL A 324 38.65 5.22 -7.46
CA VAL A 324 37.90 6.32 -6.82
C VAL A 324 37.63 5.94 -5.35
N PRO A 325 37.89 6.83 -4.38
CA PRO A 325 37.57 6.60 -2.97
C PRO A 325 36.10 6.24 -2.78
N ASP A 326 35.81 5.46 -1.74
CA ASP A 326 34.42 5.12 -1.38
C ASP A 326 33.71 6.37 -0.85
N GLY A 327 32.41 6.48 -1.13
CA GLY A 327 31.56 7.52 -0.58
C GLY A 327 31.20 7.24 0.88
N VAL A 328 30.26 8.02 1.42
CA VAL A 328 29.78 7.88 2.79
C VAL A 328 28.29 7.60 2.80
N SER A 329 27.84 6.67 3.64
CA SER A 329 26.43 6.41 3.91
C SER A 329 26.13 6.80 5.35
N TRP A 330 25.09 7.59 5.58
CA TRP A 330 24.69 8.03 6.91
C TRP A 330 23.31 7.50 7.27
N THR A 331 23.18 6.97 8.50
CA THR A 331 21.87 6.71 9.09
C THR A 331 21.26 8.00 9.63
N ILE A 332 20.00 7.96 10.07
CA ILE A 332 19.38 9.12 10.73
C ILE A 332 20.14 9.53 12.00
N GLU A 333 20.65 8.56 12.78
CA GLU A 333 21.45 8.84 13.98
C GLU A 333 22.77 9.55 13.65
N ASP A 334 23.44 9.14 12.58
CA ASP A 334 24.67 9.79 12.11
C ASP A 334 24.39 11.23 11.68
N ILE A 335 23.34 11.43 10.88
CA ILE A 335 22.95 12.76 10.37
C ILE A 335 22.60 13.70 11.53
N VAL A 336 21.83 13.24 12.52
CA VAL A 336 21.48 14.06 13.69
C VAL A 336 22.72 14.48 14.46
N ARG A 337 23.73 13.60 14.60
CA ARG A 337 25.01 13.96 15.24
C ARG A 337 25.82 14.96 14.42
N LEU A 338 25.82 14.84 13.09
CA LEU A 338 26.56 15.74 12.20
C LEU A 338 25.95 17.14 12.08
N THR A 339 24.66 17.26 12.34
CA THR A 339 23.89 18.50 12.15
C THR A 339 23.40 19.12 13.45
N ASP A 340 23.68 18.50 14.59
CA ASP A 340 23.03 18.78 15.89
C ASP A 340 21.49 18.81 15.80
N GLY A 341 20.93 18.05 14.85
CA GLY A 341 19.49 17.98 14.57
C GLY A 341 18.90 19.25 13.94
N LYS A 342 19.72 20.12 13.34
CA LYS A 342 19.27 21.40 12.76
C LYS A 342 19.56 21.48 11.28
N LEU A 343 18.63 22.09 10.54
CA LEU A 343 18.83 22.44 9.14
C LEU A 343 19.49 23.80 8.96
N ASP A 344 19.46 24.67 9.96
CA ASP A 344 20.13 25.98 9.91
C ASP A 344 21.64 25.83 9.71
N ALA A 345 22.24 26.83 9.08
CA ALA A 345 23.69 26.93 9.05
C ALA A 345 24.20 27.23 10.47
N SER A 346 25.20 26.48 10.92
CA SER A 346 25.87 26.68 12.21
C SER A 346 26.79 27.89 12.23
#